data_AF-A0A9D2F9P8-F1
#
_entry.id   AF-A0A9D2F9P8-F1
#
_cell.length_a   1.000
_cell.length_b   1.000
_cell.length_c   1.000
_cell.angle_alpha   90.00
_cell.angle_beta   90.00
_cell.angle_gamma   90.00
#
_symmetry.space_group_name_H-M   'P 1'
#
loop_
_entity.id
_entity.type
_entity.pdbx_description
1 polymer ?
#
loop_
_entity_poly.entity_id
_entity_poly.type
_entity_poly.pdbx_seq_one_letter_code
_entity_poly.pdbx_strand_id
1 'polypeptide(L)'
;MATIQRSTTKVANKLVSYAEKRAVERGGVNCGADYAKTQFKATRQMWGKTDGIQAHHVIQSFKPDEIDPKKANEIGMKLAEKIAPGYEVAVYTHADKKHIHNHIVINSVNPDTGKKYHAHGTEELLKIRAASDEICLENDLSVVKEHNSPVRYKLAEKALLEKGQISWKDEIRQAVSYAKVDVTSLTDLEKSLKKDFNIEMKLRGNTISFKHPDQKRFIRGKSLGYPYEKEGIENEFTRKIEAEREWSTLDKIVTAVRENERNRTSELTPTGTPKSADRNHEAHIEHEQKPEPKIPKRNRNQDFGLER
;
A
#
# COMPACT_ATOMS: atom_id res chain seq x y z
N MET A 1 6.23 -1.15 12.79
CA MET A 1 4.97 -1.05 12.06
C MET A 1 4.03 -2.08 12.61
N ALA A 2 2.99 -1.61 13.28
CA ALA A 2 1.94 -2.47 13.79
C ALA A 2 1.10 -3.04 12.62
N THR A 3 0.79 -4.34 12.63
CA THR A 3 -0.08 -4.96 11.61
C THR A 3 -1.24 -5.69 12.25
N ILE A 4 -2.44 -5.52 11.67
CA ILE A 4 -3.67 -6.16 12.13
C ILE A 4 -4.10 -7.29 11.20
N GLN A 5 -4.34 -8.47 11.79
CA GLN A 5 -5.05 -9.58 11.17
C GLN A 5 -6.30 -9.93 11.97
N ARG A 6 -7.35 -10.41 11.30
CA ARG A 6 -8.61 -10.81 11.94
C ARG A 6 -9.07 -12.18 11.46
N SER A 7 -9.60 -12.99 12.37
CA SER A 7 -10.32 -14.24 12.06
C SER A 7 -11.48 -14.47 13.03
N THR A 8 -12.27 -15.52 12.80
CA THR A 8 -13.37 -15.94 13.69
C THR A 8 -13.28 -17.43 13.96
N THR A 9 -13.84 -17.88 15.07
CA THR A 9 -13.87 -19.30 15.44
C THR A 9 -15.23 -19.73 15.96
N LYS A 10 -15.60 -20.99 15.66
CA LYS A 10 -16.74 -21.69 16.26
C LYS A 10 -16.35 -22.45 17.54
N VAL A 11 -15.08 -22.38 17.95
CA VAL A 11 -14.55 -23.07 19.14
C VAL A 11 -13.67 -22.10 19.92
N ALA A 12 -14.29 -21.27 20.76
CA ALA A 12 -13.59 -20.22 21.51
C ALA A 12 -12.49 -20.78 22.44
N ASN A 13 -12.77 -21.88 23.15
CA ASN A 13 -11.83 -22.45 24.13
C ASN A 13 -10.52 -22.94 23.49
N LYS A 14 -10.58 -23.42 22.24
CA LYS A 14 -9.38 -23.83 21.48
C LYS A 14 -8.51 -22.61 21.15
N LEU A 15 -9.13 -21.52 20.74
CA LEU A 15 -8.43 -20.26 20.44
C LEU A 15 -7.81 -19.66 21.70
N VAL A 16 -8.57 -19.59 22.80
CA VAL A 16 -8.05 -19.10 24.09
C VAL A 16 -6.89 -19.96 24.57
N SER A 17 -7.01 -21.29 24.53
CA SER A 17 -5.91 -22.19 24.93
C SER A 17 -4.65 -22.01 24.08
N TYR A 18 -4.82 -21.78 22.77
CA TYR A 18 -3.72 -21.51 21.86
C TYR A 18 -3.01 -20.18 22.20
N ALA A 19 -3.78 -19.13 22.49
CA ALA A 19 -3.26 -17.81 22.82
C ALA A 19 -2.63 -17.78 24.23
N GLU A 20 -3.25 -18.42 25.22
CA GLU A 20 -2.79 -18.44 26.60
C GLU A 20 -1.47 -19.20 26.79
N LYS A 21 -1.29 -20.33 26.09
CA LYS A 21 -0.15 -21.24 26.31
C LYS A 21 1.23 -20.60 26.09
N ARG A 22 1.32 -19.57 25.23
CA ARG A 22 2.59 -18.89 24.88
C ARG A 22 2.61 -17.44 25.36
N ALA A 23 1.65 -17.05 26.19
CA ALA A 23 1.53 -15.69 26.66
C ALA A 23 2.60 -15.38 27.71
N VAL A 24 3.41 -14.35 27.43
CA VAL A 24 4.32 -13.75 28.41
C VAL A 24 3.62 -12.70 29.26
N GLU A 25 2.58 -12.05 28.71
CA GLU A 25 1.72 -11.09 29.41
C GLU A 25 0.25 -11.38 29.08
N ARG A 26 -0.64 -11.10 30.04
CA ARG A 26 -2.07 -11.37 29.94
C ARG A 26 -2.88 -10.20 30.49
N GLY A 27 -3.95 -9.86 29.80
CA GLY A 27 -4.91 -8.84 30.20
C GLY A 27 -6.33 -9.24 29.81
N GLY A 28 -7.33 -8.68 30.50
CA GLY A 28 -8.73 -8.95 30.20
C GLY A 28 -9.61 -7.72 30.38
N VAL A 29 -10.47 -7.46 29.39
CA VAL A 29 -11.49 -6.40 29.40
C VAL A 29 -12.84 -7.07 29.67
N ASN A 30 -13.55 -6.61 30.71
CA ASN A 30 -14.80 -7.20 31.19
C ASN A 30 -14.74 -8.72 31.50
N CYS A 31 -13.53 -9.29 31.58
CA CYS A 31 -13.31 -10.69 31.92
C CYS A 31 -11.92 -10.86 32.55
N GLY A 32 -11.74 -11.89 33.38
CA GLY A 32 -10.43 -12.27 33.87
C GLY A 32 -9.71 -13.10 32.80
N ALA A 33 -8.50 -12.70 32.39
CA ALA A 33 -7.77 -13.37 31.31
C ALA A 33 -7.61 -14.88 31.56
N ASP A 34 -7.21 -15.27 32.78
CA ASP A 34 -7.04 -16.68 33.16
C ASP A 34 -8.37 -17.47 33.19
N TYR A 35 -9.49 -16.78 33.34
CA TYR A 35 -10.84 -17.36 33.38
C TYR A 35 -11.62 -17.19 32.08
N ALA A 36 -11.00 -16.68 31.02
CA ALA A 36 -11.69 -16.35 29.77
C ALA A 36 -12.44 -17.55 29.17
N LYS A 37 -11.92 -18.78 29.29
CA LYS A 37 -12.60 -19.99 28.79
C LYS A 37 -13.92 -20.26 29.50
N THR A 38 -13.91 -20.16 30.82
CA THR A 38 -15.08 -20.45 31.66
C THR A 38 -16.08 -19.31 31.56
N GLN A 39 -15.64 -18.05 31.66
CA GLN A 39 -16.48 -16.86 31.55
C GLN A 39 -17.15 -16.76 30.18
N PHE A 40 -16.40 -16.88 29.07
CA PHE A 40 -16.99 -16.79 27.73
C PHE A 40 -18.03 -17.90 27.50
N LYS A 41 -17.77 -19.11 28.02
CA LYS A 41 -18.71 -20.22 27.92
C LYS A 41 -19.96 -19.95 28.75
N ALA A 42 -19.81 -19.49 29.99
CA ALA A 42 -20.91 -19.17 30.88
C ALA A 42 -21.81 -18.09 30.27
N THR A 43 -21.25 -16.98 29.78
CA THR A 43 -22.00 -15.91 29.11
C THR A 43 -22.79 -16.41 27.91
N ARG A 44 -22.17 -17.24 27.06
CA ARG A 44 -22.87 -17.81 25.88
C ARG A 44 -23.97 -18.78 26.27
N GLN A 45 -23.80 -19.55 27.35
CA GLN A 45 -24.81 -20.47 27.87
C GLN A 45 -25.98 -19.72 28.51
N MET A 46 -25.69 -18.69 29.31
CA MET A 46 -26.70 -17.83 29.95
C MET A 46 -27.67 -17.22 28.94
N TRP A 47 -27.15 -16.79 27.79
CA TRP A 47 -27.95 -16.21 26.71
C TRP A 47 -28.45 -17.22 25.66
N GLY A 48 -28.23 -18.53 25.85
CA GLY A 48 -28.65 -19.57 24.89
C GLY A 48 -27.98 -19.48 23.51
N LYS A 49 -26.79 -18.87 23.42
CA LYS A 49 -26.09 -18.51 22.16
C LYS A 49 -24.80 -19.31 21.97
N THR A 50 -24.89 -20.62 22.13
CA THR A 50 -23.77 -21.57 22.05
C THR A 50 -23.34 -21.92 20.62
N ASP A 51 -24.23 -21.72 19.65
CA ASP A 51 -24.01 -22.12 18.26
C ASP A 51 -23.38 -21.03 17.41
N GLY A 52 -22.80 -21.43 16.27
CA GLY A 52 -22.20 -20.53 15.29
C GLY A 52 -20.86 -19.95 15.74
N ILE A 53 -20.63 -18.66 15.48
CA ILE A 53 -19.40 -17.98 15.86
C ILE A 53 -19.39 -17.77 17.37
N GLN A 54 -18.32 -18.24 18.00
CA GLN A 54 -18.14 -18.24 19.45
C GLN A 54 -17.14 -17.18 19.91
N ALA A 55 -16.14 -16.84 19.09
CA ALA A 55 -15.21 -15.76 19.38
C ALA A 55 -14.64 -15.15 18.11
N HIS A 56 -14.21 -13.89 18.22
CA HIS A 56 -13.45 -13.17 17.22
C HIS A 56 -12.00 -13.06 17.66
N HIS A 57 -11.09 -13.11 16.70
CA HIS A 57 -9.66 -13.09 16.95
C HIS A 57 -9.02 -11.95 16.19
N VAL A 58 -8.33 -11.06 16.90
CA VAL A 58 -7.50 -10.02 16.32
C VAL A 58 -6.04 -10.30 16.71
N ILE A 59 -5.15 -10.29 15.73
CA ILE A 59 -3.71 -10.34 15.95
C ILE A 59 -3.16 -8.94 15.66
N GLN A 60 -2.48 -8.36 16.64
CA GLN A 60 -1.77 -7.10 16.51
C GLN A 60 -0.27 -7.37 16.67
N SER A 61 0.48 -7.31 15.58
CA SER A 61 1.94 -7.52 15.59
C SER A 61 2.66 -6.20 15.55
N PHE A 62 3.74 -6.02 16.31
CA PHE A 62 4.56 -4.80 16.33
C PHE A 62 5.87 -4.98 15.56
N LYS A 63 6.64 -3.91 15.33
CA LYS A 63 8.01 -4.07 14.77
C LYS A 63 8.87 -4.82 15.78
N PRO A 64 9.87 -5.61 15.31
CA PRO A 64 10.97 -6.03 16.17
C PRO A 64 11.60 -4.84 16.91
N ASP A 65 11.94 -5.06 18.18
CA ASP A 65 12.71 -4.15 19.04
C ASP A 65 12.09 -2.75 19.29
N GLU A 66 10.80 -2.60 19.03
CA GLU A 66 10.07 -1.32 19.15
C GLU A 66 9.27 -1.21 20.45
N ILE A 67 8.92 -2.33 21.07
CA ILE A 67 8.04 -2.36 22.24
C ILE A 67 8.41 -3.51 23.17
N ASP A 68 8.13 -3.35 24.45
CA ASP A 68 8.20 -4.44 25.44
C ASP A 68 6.86 -5.20 25.56
N PRO A 69 6.85 -6.44 26.07
CA PRO A 69 5.63 -7.23 26.17
C PRO A 69 4.54 -6.60 27.05
N LYS A 70 4.90 -5.89 28.12
CA LYS A 70 3.95 -5.30 29.05
C LYS A 70 3.23 -4.13 28.39
N LYS A 71 3.98 -3.23 27.74
CA LYS A 71 3.44 -2.12 26.98
C LYS A 71 2.61 -2.61 25.79
N ALA A 72 3.05 -3.67 25.11
CA ALA A 72 2.26 -4.30 24.07
C ALA A 72 0.91 -4.78 24.61
N ASN A 73 0.88 -5.41 25.80
CA ASN A 73 -0.36 -5.84 26.42
C ASN A 73 -1.29 -4.66 26.74
N GLU A 74 -0.76 -3.60 27.36
CA GLU A 74 -1.52 -2.37 27.66
C GLU A 74 -2.14 -1.76 26.40
N ILE A 75 -1.39 -1.69 25.29
CA ILE A 75 -1.90 -1.20 24.01
C ILE A 75 -2.98 -2.14 23.44
N GLY A 76 -2.78 -3.45 23.56
CA GLY A 76 -3.77 -4.45 23.15
C GLY A 76 -5.08 -4.34 23.93
N MET A 77 -5.00 -4.01 25.22
CA MET A 77 -6.14 -3.75 26.10
C MET A 77 -6.91 -2.49 25.70
N LYS A 78 -6.19 -1.37 25.47
CA LYS A 78 -6.81 -0.13 24.94
C LYS A 78 -7.49 -0.36 23.59
N LEU A 79 -6.85 -1.14 22.71
CA LEU A 79 -7.45 -1.50 21.42
C LEU A 79 -8.72 -2.34 21.62
N ALA A 80 -8.70 -3.32 22.52
CA ALA A 80 -9.85 -4.16 22.85
C ALA A 80 -11.06 -3.33 23.33
N GLU A 81 -10.84 -2.35 24.21
CA GLU A 81 -11.88 -1.43 24.68
C GLU A 81 -12.49 -0.59 23.55
N LYS A 82 -11.65 -0.06 22.63
CA LYS A 82 -12.13 0.71 21.48
C LYS A 82 -12.95 -0.13 20.49
N ILE A 83 -12.52 -1.36 20.19
CA ILE A 83 -13.13 -2.17 19.11
C ILE A 83 -14.27 -3.08 19.57
N ALA A 84 -14.36 -3.37 20.87
CA ALA A 84 -15.36 -4.28 21.42
C ALA A 84 -15.95 -3.74 22.74
N PRO A 85 -16.55 -2.53 22.73
CA PRO A 85 -17.06 -1.90 23.94
C PRO A 85 -18.14 -2.75 24.61
N GLY A 86 -17.97 -3.01 25.91
CA GLY A 86 -18.88 -3.82 26.73
C GLY A 86 -18.83 -5.32 26.44
N TYR A 87 -17.96 -5.82 25.56
CA TYR A 87 -17.77 -7.26 25.38
C TYR A 87 -16.66 -7.79 26.29
N GLU A 88 -16.72 -9.09 26.57
CA GLU A 88 -15.64 -9.81 27.24
C GLU A 88 -14.49 -10.04 26.26
N VAL A 89 -13.29 -9.57 26.59
CA VAL A 89 -12.10 -9.70 25.73
C VAL A 89 -10.90 -10.16 26.55
N ALA A 90 -10.16 -11.15 26.05
CA ALA A 90 -8.89 -11.58 26.62
C ALA A 90 -7.73 -11.24 25.68
N VAL A 91 -6.68 -10.61 26.20
CA VAL A 91 -5.49 -10.17 25.47
C VAL A 91 -4.28 -10.96 25.96
N TYR A 92 -3.64 -11.67 25.04
CA TYR A 92 -2.46 -12.48 25.32
C TYR A 92 -1.29 -12.01 24.47
N THR A 93 -0.21 -11.57 25.11
CA THR A 93 0.98 -11.07 24.40
C THR A 93 2.00 -12.19 24.26
N HIS A 94 2.48 -12.42 23.05
CA HIS A 94 3.52 -13.39 22.73
C HIS A 94 4.82 -12.67 22.37
N ALA A 95 5.94 -13.23 22.82
CA ALA A 95 7.29 -12.84 22.45
C ALA A 95 8.09 -14.03 21.89
N ASP A 96 7.40 -15.04 21.37
CA ASP A 96 7.99 -16.31 20.90
C ASP A 96 8.59 -16.23 19.48
N LYS A 97 8.39 -15.10 18.79
CA LYS A 97 8.87 -14.84 17.43
C LYS A 97 9.86 -13.68 17.41
N LYS A 98 10.39 -13.38 16.22
CA LYS A 98 11.23 -12.20 15.96
C LYS A 98 10.56 -10.85 16.28
N HIS A 99 9.25 -10.83 16.58
CA HIS A 99 8.51 -9.64 16.95
C HIS A 99 7.44 -9.98 17.98
N ILE A 100 7.08 -8.99 18.79
CA ILE A 100 6.00 -9.10 19.77
C ILE A 100 4.65 -8.98 19.06
N HIS A 101 3.68 -9.80 19.46
CA HIS A 101 2.32 -9.71 18.97
C HIS A 101 1.28 -10.04 20.03
N ASN A 102 0.15 -9.35 19.98
CA ASN A 102 -1.02 -9.62 20.82
C ASN A 102 -2.00 -10.54 20.11
N HIS A 103 -2.54 -11.50 20.84
CA HIS A 103 -3.74 -12.24 20.52
C HIS A 103 -4.90 -11.67 21.33
N ILE A 104 -5.78 -10.92 20.67
CA ILE A 104 -6.98 -10.33 21.27
C ILE A 104 -8.16 -11.23 20.91
N VAL A 105 -8.77 -11.87 21.91
CA VAL A 105 -9.87 -12.82 21.75
C VAL A 105 -11.14 -12.22 22.34
N ILE A 106 -12.09 -11.90 21.49
CA ILE A 106 -13.36 -11.23 21.84
C ILE A 106 -14.47 -12.28 21.90
N ASN A 107 -15.21 -12.36 23.00
CA ASN A 107 -16.40 -13.22 23.08
C ASN A 107 -17.46 -12.76 22.07
N SER A 108 -18.14 -13.69 21.42
CA SER A 108 -19.14 -13.32 20.42
C SER A 108 -20.43 -12.76 21.02
N VAL A 109 -20.62 -12.84 22.33
CA VAL A 109 -21.84 -12.41 23.03
C VAL A 109 -21.47 -11.37 24.08
N ASN A 110 -22.20 -10.26 24.10
CA ASN A 110 -22.09 -9.24 25.14
C ASN A 110 -22.72 -9.77 26.44
N PRO A 111 -22.01 -9.70 27.59
CA PRO A 111 -22.48 -10.26 28.86
C PRO A 111 -23.78 -9.60 29.36
N ASP A 112 -23.91 -8.28 29.19
CA ASP A 112 -25.04 -7.51 29.74
C ASP A 112 -26.28 -7.54 28.85
N THR A 113 -26.08 -7.48 27.53
CA THR A 113 -27.18 -7.34 26.55
C THR A 113 -27.50 -8.61 25.78
N GLY A 114 -26.62 -9.61 25.85
CA GLY A 114 -26.69 -10.82 25.04
C GLY A 114 -26.49 -10.59 23.54
N LYS A 115 -26.25 -9.36 23.06
CA LYS A 115 -26.09 -9.06 21.63
C LYS A 115 -24.85 -9.74 21.05
N LYS A 116 -24.93 -10.13 19.77
CA LYS A 116 -23.80 -10.74 19.07
C LYS A 116 -22.83 -9.66 18.58
N TYR A 117 -21.54 -9.93 18.72
CA TYR A 117 -20.50 -9.08 18.14
C TYR A 117 -20.48 -9.25 16.61
N HIS A 118 -20.69 -8.17 15.87
CA HIS A 118 -20.78 -8.17 14.43
C HIS A 118 -19.58 -7.45 13.81
N ALA A 119 -18.48 -8.17 13.62
CA ALA A 119 -17.30 -7.67 12.91
C ALA A 119 -17.12 -8.38 11.57
N HIS A 120 -17.83 -7.90 10.54
CA HIS A 120 -17.76 -8.44 9.17
C HIS A 120 -17.28 -7.40 8.17
N GLY A 121 -16.74 -7.87 7.04
CA GLY A 121 -16.32 -6.99 5.94
C GLY A 121 -14.94 -6.36 6.10
N THR A 122 -14.55 -5.64 5.05
CA THR A 122 -13.30 -4.88 4.92
C THR A 122 -13.31 -3.58 5.72
N GLU A 123 -14.47 -2.92 5.81
CA GLU A 123 -14.64 -1.67 6.55
C GLU A 123 -14.28 -1.82 8.03
N GLU A 124 -14.76 -2.88 8.67
CA GLU A 124 -14.45 -3.13 10.08
C GLU A 124 -12.96 -3.42 10.31
N LEU A 125 -12.30 -4.11 9.36
CA LEU A 125 -10.86 -4.31 9.44
C LEU A 125 -10.10 -3.00 9.29
N LEU A 126 -10.60 -2.06 8.47
CA LEU A 126 -10.03 -0.71 8.36
C LEU A 126 -10.25 0.09 9.65
N LYS A 127 -11.40 -0.02 10.30
CA LYS A 127 -11.66 0.61 11.61
C LYS A 127 -10.71 0.11 12.69
N ILE A 128 -10.53 -1.21 12.81
CA ILE A 128 -9.60 -1.80 13.79
C ILE A 128 -8.16 -1.36 13.49
N ARG A 129 -7.77 -1.26 12.21
CA ARG A 129 -6.46 -0.74 11.82
C ARG A 129 -6.30 0.72 12.21
N ALA A 130 -7.26 1.58 11.85
CA ALA A 130 -7.23 2.99 12.20
C ALA A 130 -7.15 3.20 13.73
N ALA A 131 -7.94 2.46 14.51
CA ALA A 131 -7.89 2.50 15.97
C ALA A 131 -6.53 2.03 16.51
N SER A 132 -5.95 0.97 15.94
CA SER A 132 -4.61 0.52 16.30
C SER A 132 -3.53 1.54 15.94
N ASP A 133 -3.62 2.16 14.76
CA ASP A 133 -2.67 3.16 14.29
C ASP A 133 -2.74 4.41 15.17
N GLU A 134 -3.94 4.89 15.51
CA GLU A 134 -4.14 5.99 16.46
C GLU A 134 -3.48 5.71 17.81
N ILE A 135 -3.75 4.54 18.42
CA ILE A 135 -3.15 4.17 19.71
C ILE A 135 -1.63 4.04 19.59
N CYS A 136 -1.13 3.48 18.49
CA CYS A 136 0.32 3.36 18.27
C CYS A 136 0.98 4.74 18.14
N LEU A 137 0.35 5.69 17.44
CA LEU A 137 0.85 7.05 17.30
C LEU A 137 0.87 7.80 18.64
N GLU A 138 -0.17 7.63 19.47
CA GLU A 138 -0.22 8.18 20.84
C GLU A 138 0.86 7.64 21.77
N ASN A 139 1.47 6.49 21.44
CA ASN A 139 2.52 5.84 22.23
C ASN A 139 3.89 5.87 21.51
N ASP A 140 4.09 6.79 20.56
CA ASP A 140 5.33 6.99 19.80
C ASP A 140 5.83 5.75 19.03
N LEU A 141 4.90 4.86 18.63
CA LEU A 141 5.22 3.65 17.88
C LEU A 141 5.06 3.85 16.37
N SER A 142 5.83 3.10 15.58
CA SER A 142 5.74 3.14 14.12
C SER A 142 4.39 2.62 13.63
N VAL A 143 3.61 3.50 13.01
CA VAL A 143 2.34 3.20 12.34
C VAL A 143 2.50 2.90 10.85
N VAL A 144 1.48 2.27 10.26
CA VAL A 144 1.42 2.09 8.80
C VAL A 144 1.14 3.44 8.14
N LYS A 145 2.14 4.05 7.51
CA LYS A 145 1.87 5.14 6.54
C LYS A 145 1.29 4.51 5.28
N GLU A 146 -0.04 4.44 5.22
CA GLU A 146 -0.87 4.02 4.09
C GLU A 146 -0.73 2.56 3.64
N HIS A 147 -1.78 2.02 3.01
CA HIS A 147 -1.80 0.68 2.40
C HIS A 147 -0.90 0.58 1.14
N ASN A 148 -0.03 1.57 0.94
CA ASN A 148 0.78 1.81 -0.26
C ASN A 148 2.12 1.08 -0.21
N SER A 149 2.16 -0.13 0.37
CA SER A 149 3.37 -0.96 0.24
C SER A 149 3.58 -1.22 -1.26
N PRO A 150 4.65 -0.70 -1.87
CA PRO A 150 4.85 -0.79 -3.32
C PRO A 150 4.95 -2.23 -3.78
N VAL A 151 5.43 -3.12 -2.89
CA VAL A 151 5.54 -4.55 -3.17
C VAL A 151 5.16 -5.38 -1.95
N ARG A 152 4.44 -6.50 -2.17
CA ARG A 152 4.18 -7.52 -1.14
C ARG A 152 4.95 -8.80 -1.47
N TYR A 153 6.06 -9.03 -0.76
CA TYR A 153 6.82 -10.27 -0.86
C TYR A 153 6.36 -11.31 0.15
N LYS A 154 6.19 -12.57 -0.29
CA LYS A 154 6.07 -13.71 0.64
C LYS A 154 7.44 -14.10 1.20
N LEU A 155 7.48 -14.83 2.32
CA LEU A 155 8.75 -15.31 2.92
C LEU A 155 9.62 -16.08 1.91
N ALA A 156 9.00 -16.93 1.08
CA ALA A 156 9.70 -17.69 0.04
C ALA A 156 10.29 -16.77 -1.05
N GLU A 157 9.64 -15.65 -1.37
CA GLU A 157 10.16 -14.69 -2.35
C GLU A 157 11.35 -13.90 -1.80
N LYS A 158 11.30 -13.52 -0.51
CA LYS A 158 12.46 -12.90 0.14
C LYS A 158 13.68 -13.82 0.14
N ALA A 159 13.49 -15.11 0.41
CA ALA A 159 14.57 -16.09 0.37
C ALA A 159 15.13 -16.33 -1.05
N LEU A 160 14.34 -16.10 -2.10
CA LEU A 160 14.82 -16.17 -3.50
C LEU A 160 15.60 -14.91 -3.87
N LEU A 161 15.10 -13.73 -3.48
CA LEU A 161 15.79 -12.44 -3.67
C LEU A 161 17.16 -12.41 -2.96
N GLU A 162 17.24 -12.93 -1.73
CA GLU A 162 18.50 -13.08 -0.99
C GLU A 162 19.49 -14.03 -1.69
N LYS A 163 19.00 -14.91 -2.56
CA LYS A 163 19.80 -15.82 -3.42
C LYS A 163 20.01 -15.28 -4.83
N GLY A 164 19.61 -14.03 -5.11
CA GLY A 164 19.73 -13.41 -6.43
C GLY A 164 18.79 -13.97 -7.50
N GLN A 165 17.77 -14.74 -7.11
CA GLN A 165 16.82 -15.36 -8.03
C GLN A 165 15.56 -14.48 -8.15
N ILE A 166 15.17 -14.18 -9.40
CA ILE A 166 13.94 -13.46 -9.70
C ILE A 166 12.77 -14.44 -9.57
N SER A 167 11.76 -14.06 -8.78
CA SER A 167 10.51 -14.83 -8.70
C SER A 167 9.68 -14.57 -9.95
N TRP A 168 8.95 -15.57 -10.46
CA TRP A 168 7.95 -15.37 -11.54
C TRP A 168 6.92 -14.26 -11.21
N LYS A 169 6.74 -13.93 -9.92
CA LYS A 169 5.93 -12.76 -9.52
C LYS A 169 6.64 -11.43 -9.75
N ASP A 170 7.96 -11.39 -9.56
CA ASP A 170 8.77 -10.23 -9.91
C ASP A 170 8.83 -10.03 -11.42
N GLU A 171 8.83 -11.09 -12.22
CA GLU A 171 8.68 -10.98 -13.68
C GLU A 171 7.36 -10.32 -14.06
N ILE A 172 6.24 -10.71 -13.42
CA ILE A 172 4.96 -10.00 -13.61
C ILE A 172 5.07 -8.54 -13.17
N ARG A 173 5.71 -8.26 -12.01
CA ARG A 173 5.87 -6.89 -11.51
C ARG A 173 6.65 -6.01 -12.49
N GLN A 174 7.77 -6.52 -13.03
CA GLN A 174 8.60 -5.82 -14.00
C GLN A 174 7.87 -5.60 -15.32
N ALA A 175 7.22 -6.64 -15.85
CA ALA A 175 6.43 -6.55 -17.08
C ALA A 175 5.31 -5.51 -16.95
N VAL A 176 4.57 -5.51 -15.84
CA VAL A 176 3.52 -4.52 -15.57
C VAL A 176 4.10 -3.12 -15.39
N SER A 177 5.22 -2.97 -14.68
CA SER A 177 5.90 -1.67 -14.55
C SER A 177 6.41 -1.13 -15.88
N TYR A 178 6.93 -1.99 -16.76
CA TYR A 178 7.38 -1.60 -18.09
C TYR A 178 6.21 -1.23 -19.00
N ALA A 179 5.20 -2.10 -19.09
CA ALA A 179 4.02 -1.85 -19.91
C ALA A 179 3.26 -0.59 -19.48
N LYS A 180 3.25 -0.29 -18.17
CA LYS A 180 2.65 0.95 -17.63
C LYS A 180 3.32 2.22 -18.13
N VAL A 181 4.58 2.18 -18.59
CA VAL A 181 5.29 3.37 -19.09
C VAL A 181 4.57 3.96 -20.32
N ASP A 182 4.15 3.09 -21.23
CA ASP A 182 3.69 3.49 -22.56
C ASP A 182 2.15 3.55 -22.70
N VAL A 183 1.41 3.23 -21.64
CA VAL A 183 -0.05 3.17 -21.66
C VAL A 183 -0.69 3.99 -20.55
N THR A 184 -1.90 4.49 -20.83
CA THR A 184 -2.71 5.30 -19.90
C THR A 184 -4.12 4.72 -19.70
N SER A 185 -4.38 3.52 -20.21
CA SER A 185 -5.65 2.81 -20.07
C SER A 185 -5.43 1.35 -19.69
N LEU A 186 -6.35 0.80 -18.89
CA LEU A 186 -6.36 -0.62 -18.53
C LEU A 186 -6.48 -1.53 -19.76
N THR A 187 -7.23 -1.12 -20.79
CA THR A 187 -7.39 -1.91 -22.02
C THR A 187 -6.09 -2.02 -22.79
N ASP A 188 -5.28 -0.96 -22.78
CA ASP A 188 -4.03 -0.92 -23.53
C ASP A 188 -2.91 -1.59 -22.73
N LEU A 189 -2.97 -1.51 -21.40
CA LEU A 189 -2.14 -2.32 -20.53
C LEU A 189 -2.36 -3.82 -20.75
N GLU A 190 -3.61 -4.28 -20.90
CA GLU A 190 -3.92 -5.69 -21.20
C GLU A 190 -3.25 -6.13 -22.52
N LYS A 191 -3.37 -5.29 -23.55
CA LYS A 191 -2.81 -5.58 -24.88
C LYS A 191 -1.29 -5.61 -24.85
N SER A 192 -0.63 -4.63 -24.23
CA SER A 192 0.83 -4.58 -24.13
C SER A 192 1.37 -5.76 -23.33
N LEU A 193 0.76 -6.09 -22.18
CA LEU A 193 1.17 -7.26 -21.38
C LEU A 193 1.08 -8.57 -22.15
N LYS A 194 0.00 -8.74 -22.93
CA LYS A 194 -0.17 -9.94 -23.76
C LYS A 194 0.79 -9.98 -24.94
N LYS A 195 1.06 -8.85 -25.58
CA LYS A 195 1.92 -8.76 -26.76
C LYS A 195 3.40 -8.89 -26.42
N ASP A 196 3.85 -8.17 -25.42
CA ASP A 196 5.28 -7.96 -25.16
C ASP A 196 5.83 -9.00 -24.15
N PHE A 197 4.98 -9.53 -23.27
CA PHE A 197 5.38 -10.42 -22.18
C PHE A 197 4.59 -11.74 -22.12
N ASN A 198 3.62 -11.94 -23.01
CA ASN A 198 2.71 -13.10 -23.02
C ASN A 198 1.99 -13.31 -21.66
N ILE A 199 1.76 -12.22 -20.91
CA ILE A 199 1.07 -12.22 -19.63
C ILE A 199 -0.41 -11.92 -19.86
N GLU A 200 -1.29 -12.81 -19.42
CA GLU A 200 -2.73 -12.56 -19.48
C GLU A 200 -3.17 -11.70 -18.28
N MET A 201 -3.87 -10.59 -18.54
CA MET A 201 -4.53 -9.78 -17.52
C MET A 201 -6.04 -9.99 -17.58
N LYS A 202 -6.71 -10.09 -16.42
CA LYS A 202 -8.17 -10.18 -16.30
C LYS A 202 -8.70 -9.16 -15.32
N LEU A 203 -9.72 -8.42 -15.74
CA LEU A 203 -10.49 -7.53 -14.89
C LEU A 203 -11.79 -8.23 -14.44
N ARG A 204 -12.03 -8.29 -13.14
CA ARG A 204 -13.32 -8.71 -12.56
C ARG A 204 -13.75 -7.71 -11.50
N GLY A 205 -14.71 -6.85 -11.84
CA GLY A 205 -15.18 -5.78 -10.95
C GLY A 205 -14.04 -4.85 -10.55
N ASN A 206 -13.75 -4.78 -9.24
CA ASN A 206 -12.65 -3.97 -8.69
C ASN A 206 -11.31 -4.72 -8.58
N THR A 207 -11.19 -5.93 -9.14
CA THR A 207 -10.00 -6.77 -8.99
C THR A 207 -9.33 -7.03 -10.33
N ILE A 208 -8.01 -6.77 -10.40
CA ILE A 208 -7.15 -7.20 -11.50
C ILE A 208 -6.42 -8.49 -11.10
N SER A 209 -6.30 -9.42 -12.05
CA SER A 209 -5.48 -10.63 -11.91
C SER A 209 -4.58 -10.81 -13.12
N PHE A 210 -3.38 -11.36 -12.90
CA PHE A 210 -2.35 -11.60 -13.92
C PHE A 210 -2.03 -13.09 -13.98
N LYS A 211 -1.61 -13.60 -15.14
CA LYS A 211 -1.14 -14.99 -15.30
C LYS A 211 0.17 -14.99 -16.06
N HIS A 212 1.20 -15.54 -15.42
CA HIS A 212 2.51 -15.78 -16.03
C HIS A 212 2.41 -16.89 -17.10
N PRO A 213 3.17 -16.83 -18.21
CA PRO A 213 3.20 -17.89 -19.21
C PRO A 213 3.50 -19.28 -18.61
N ASP A 214 4.45 -19.35 -17.67
CA ASP A 214 4.85 -20.62 -17.03
C ASP A 214 3.91 -21.07 -15.89
N GLN A 215 2.86 -20.32 -15.60
CA GLN A 215 1.93 -20.61 -14.49
C GLN A 215 0.53 -20.94 -14.99
N LYS A 216 -0.04 -22.02 -14.44
CA LYS A 216 -1.41 -22.46 -14.78
C LYS A 216 -2.50 -21.60 -14.13
N ARG A 217 -2.18 -20.82 -13.09
CA ARG A 217 -3.16 -20.08 -12.27
C ARG A 217 -2.93 -18.57 -12.31
N PHE A 218 -4.03 -17.83 -12.26
CA PHE A 218 -4.01 -16.38 -12.09
C PHE A 218 -3.61 -15.99 -10.66
N ILE A 219 -2.83 -14.93 -10.55
CA ILE A 219 -2.51 -14.24 -9.31
C ILE A 219 -3.23 -12.90 -9.26
N ARG A 220 -3.86 -12.58 -8.11
CA ARG A 220 -4.52 -11.28 -7.93
C ARG A 220 -3.48 -10.18 -7.75
N GLY A 221 -3.73 -9.00 -8.33
CA GLY A 221 -2.88 -7.80 -8.18
C GLY A 221 -2.57 -7.45 -6.72
N LYS A 222 -3.55 -7.65 -5.83
CA LYS A 222 -3.40 -7.52 -4.36
C LYS A 222 -2.23 -8.33 -3.77
N SER A 223 -1.89 -9.46 -4.41
CA SER A 223 -0.78 -10.32 -3.98
C SER A 223 0.58 -9.83 -4.47
N LEU A 224 0.61 -8.92 -5.45
CA LEU A 224 1.83 -8.34 -6.01
C LEU A 224 2.19 -7.02 -5.30
N GLY A 225 1.19 -6.22 -4.92
CA GLY A 225 1.36 -4.94 -4.22
C GLY A 225 0.30 -3.92 -4.66
N TYR A 226 0.19 -2.80 -3.94
CA TYR A 226 -0.78 -1.74 -4.26
C TYR A 226 -0.65 -1.20 -5.70
N PRO A 227 0.56 -0.96 -6.26
CA PRO A 227 0.73 -0.47 -7.63
C PRO A 227 0.21 -1.43 -8.72
N TYR A 228 -0.14 -2.66 -8.34
CA TYR A 228 -0.67 -3.70 -9.23
C TYR A 228 -2.15 -4.01 -8.96
N GLU A 229 -2.75 -3.33 -7.98
CA GLU A 229 -4.20 -3.30 -7.78
C GLU A 229 -4.84 -2.33 -8.79
N LYS A 230 -6.15 -2.49 -9.04
CA LYS A 230 -6.87 -1.68 -10.03
C LYS A 230 -6.72 -0.19 -9.76
N GLU A 231 -7.02 0.20 -8.53
CA GLU A 231 -6.93 1.58 -8.05
C GLU A 231 -5.51 2.14 -8.19
N GLY A 232 -4.49 1.35 -7.83
CA GLY A 232 -3.10 1.78 -7.94
C GLY A 232 -2.68 2.04 -9.40
N ILE A 233 -3.13 1.21 -10.34
CA ILE A 233 -2.86 1.40 -11.77
C ILE A 233 -3.66 2.60 -12.32
N GLU A 234 -4.93 2.72 -11.97
CA GLU A 234 -5.77 3.84 -12.41
C GLU A 234 -5.25 5.18 -11.89
N ASN A 235 -4.80 5.25 -10.64
CA ASN A 235 -4.20 6.45 -10.06
C ASN A 235 -2.91 6.87 -10.80
N GLU A 236 -2.09 5.90 -11.22
CA GLU A 236 -0.89 6.17 -12.00
C GLU A 236 -1.22 6.73 -13.39
N PHE A 237 -2.24 6.17 -14.04
CA PHE A 237 -2.73 6.67 -15.32
C PHE A 237 -3.35 8.07 -15.22
N THR A 238 -4.17 8.32 -14.21
CA THR A 238 -4.75 9.64 -13.94
C THR A 238 -3.65 10.69 -13.78
N ARG A 239 -2.61 10.39 -12.97
CA ARG A 239 -1.46 11.30 -12.78
C ARG A 239 -0.71 11.57 -14.08
N LYS A 240 -0.55 10.57 -14.95
CA LYS A 240 0.09 10.78 -16.27
C LYS A 240 -0.74 11.67 -17.18
N ILE A 241 -2.05 11.42 -17.24
CA ILE A 241 -2.97 12.22 -18.05
C ILE A 241 -3.01 13.68 -17.56
N GLU A 242 -3.01 13.89 -16.24
CA GLU A 242 -2.94 15.22 -15.63
C GLU A 242 -1.62 15.93 -15.96
N ALA A 243 -0.48 15.25 -15.80
CA ALA A 243 0.84 15.81 -16.13
C ALA A 243 0.97 16.17 -17.62
N GLU A 244 0.43 15.34 -18.53
CA GLU A 244 0.41 15.64 -19.98
C GLU A 244 -0.47 16.86 -20.30
N ARG A 245 -1.61 17.01 -19.63
CA ARG A 245 -2.50 18.17 -19.80
C ARG A 245 -1.88 19.46 -19.28
N GLU A 246 -1.23 19.41 -18.12
CA GLU A 246 -0.51 20.55 -17.55
C GLU A 246 0.63 20.99 -18.47
N TRP A 247 1.45 20.03 -18.94
CA TRP A 247 2.52 20.29 -19.88
C TRP A 247 2.02 20.89 -21.19
N SER A 248 0.94 20.34 -21.77
CA SER A 248 0.33 20.87 -22.99
C SER A 248 -0.21 22.28 -22.81
N THR A 249 -0.75 22.60 -21.63
CA THR A 249 -1.25 23.95 -21.32
C THR A 249 -0.11 24.94 -21.20
N LEU A 250 0.97 24.56 -20.52
CA LEU A 250 2.19 25.39 -20.42
C LEU A 250 2.82 25.64 -21.78
N ASP A 251 2.91 24.62 -22.64
CA ASP A 251 3.48 24.75 -23.99
C ASP A 251 2.69 25.74 -24.86
N LYS A 252 1.34 25.70 -24.79
CA LYS A 252 0.48 26.67 -25.47
C LYS A 252 0.69 28.10 -24.96
N ILE A 253 0.84 28.28 -23.64
CA ILE A 253 1.10 29.59 -23.04
C ILE A 253 2.46 30.12 -23.49
N VAL A 254 3.52 29.29 -23.42
CA VAL A 254 4.87 29.68 -23.85
C VAL A 254 4.89 30.02 -25.34
N THR A 255 4.18 29.26 -26.17
CA THR A 255 4.05 29.54 -27.61
C THR A 255 3.35 30.87 -27.86
N ALA A 256 2.23 31.13 -27.18
CA ALA A 256 1.50 32.38 -27.30
C ALA A 256 2.31 33.60 -26.82
N VAL A 257 3.08 33.47 -25.73
CA VAL A 257 3.97 34.53 -25.25
C VAL A 257 5.07 34.83 -26.29
N ARG A 258 5.70 33.79 -26.86
CA ARG A 258 6.71 33.95 -27.91
C ARG A 258 6.15 34.61 -29.17
N GLU A 259 4.93 34.27 -29.58
CA GLU A 259 4.26 34.92 -30.71
C GLU A 259 3.94 36.38 -30.44
N ASN A 260 3.47 36.70 -29.23
CA ASN A 260 3.18 38.07 -28.83
C ASN A 260 4.46 38.93 -28.77
N GLU A 261 5.57 38.39 -28.29
CA GLU A 261 6.89 39.06 -28.30
C GLU A 261 7.40 39.32 -29.73
N ARG A 262 7.19 38.39 -30.67
CA ARG A 262 7.52 38.59 -32.10
C ARG A 262 6.66 39.67 -32.75
N ASN A 263 5.37 39.69 -32.47
CA ASN A 263 4.47 40.70 -33.03
C ASN A 263 4.83 42.09 -32.49
N ARG A 264 5.14 42.20 -31.20
CA ARG A 264 5.55 43.46 -30.55
C ARG A 264 6.90 44.00 -31.04
N THR A 265 7.81 43.13 -31.45
CA THR A 265 9.09 43.52 -32.09
C THR A 265 8.91 43.91 -33.56
N SER A 266 7.91 43.36 -34.26
CA SER A 266 7.57 43.75 -35.64
C SER A 266 6.86 45.10 -35.77
N GLU A 267 6.12 45.55 -34.75
CA GLU A 267 5.42 46.84 -34.73
C GLU A 267 6.36 48.04 -34.43
N LEU A 268 7.61 47.78 -34.02
CA LEU A 268 8.59 48.82 -33.66
C LEU A 268 9.54 49.22 -34.80
N THR A 269 9.37 48.74 -36.04
CA THR A 269 10.13 49.23 -37.20
C THR A 269 9.40 50.37 -37.89
N PRO A 270 9.87 51.63 -37.83
CA PRO A 270 9.27 52.73 -38.57
C PRO A 270 9.69 52.68 -40.04
N THR A 271 8.70 52.79 -40.91
CA THR A 271 8.85 53.16 -42.32
C THR A 271 9.53 54.53 -42.45
N GLY A 272 10.67 54.59 -43.14
CA GLY A 272 11.25 55.86 -43.60
C GLY A 272 12.76 55.83 -43.81
N THR A 273 13.20 55.62 -45.06
CA THR A 273 14.53 56.06 -45.53
C THR A 273 14.49 57.58 -45.82
N PRO A 274 15.57 58.35 -45.54
CA PRO A 274 16.60 58.50 -46.59
C PRO A 274 18.07 58.63 -46.12
N LYS A 275 18.95 58.07 -46.97
CA LYS A 275 20.32 58.46 -47.36
C LYS A 275 21.35 59.00 -46.34
N SER A 276 22.45 58.25 -46.33
CA SER A 276 23.87 58.65 -46.48
C SER A 276 24.75 58.93 -45.25
N ALA A 277 25.98 58.43 -45.40
CA ALA A 277 27.25 58.87 -44.82
C ALA A 277 27.63 58.41 -43.41
N ASP A 278 28.45 57.35 -43.41
CA ASP A 278 29.83 57.37 -42.91
C ASP A 278 30.12 57.25 -41.39
N ARG A 279 31.12 56.38 -41.13
CA ARG A 279 32.05 56.27 -39.99
C ARG A 279 31.70 55.37 -38.80
N ASN A 280 32.39 54.21 -38.80
CA ASN A 280 33.25 53.68 -37.74
C ASN A 280 33.09 54.26 -36.33
N HIS A 281 32.64 53.43 -35.37
CA HIS A 281 33.38 53.25 -34.12
C HIS A 281 32.98 51.95 -33.39
N GLU A 282 33.90 51.54 -32.52
CA GLU A 282 34.11 50.25 -31.87
C GLU A 282 32.98 49.82 -30.91
N ALA A 283 32.86 48.51 -30.70
CA ALA A 283 33.05 47.87 -29.39
C ALA A 283 32.78 46.36 -29.50
N HIS A 284 33.84 45.57 -29.41
CA HIS A 284 33.74 44.17 -29.03
C HIS A 284 33.28 44.10 -27.57
N ILE A 285 32.07 43.56 -27.36
CA ILE A 285 31.66 43.04 -26.05
C ILE A 285 31.38 41.55 -26.28
N GLU A 286 32.32 40.74 -25.78
CA GLU A 286 32.15 39.30 -25.62
C GLU A 286 30.98 39.04 -24.67
N HIS A 287 29.90 38.45 -25.18
CA HIS A 287 28.89 37.83 -24.33
C HIS A 287 29.24 36.35 -24.16
N GLU A 288 29.66 36.00 -22.93
CA GLU A 288 29.82 34.64 -22.45
C GLU A 288 28.65 33.74 -22.86
N GLN A 289 28.95 32.70 -23.62
CA GLN A 289 28.04 31.59 -23.88
C GLN A 289 27.80 30.83 -22.57
N LYS A 290 26.61 30.94 -21.99
CA LYS A 290 26.14 29.93 -21.03
C LYS A 290 25.86 28.63 -21.81
N PRO A 291 26.41 27.47 -21.39
CA PRO A 291 26.22 26.22 -22.11
C PRO A 291 24.76 25.74 -21.97
N GLU A 292 24.16 25.36 -23.09
CA GLU A 292 22.87 24.66 -23.14
C GLU A 292 22.93 23.35 -22.30
N PRO A 293 21.86 23.00 -21.57
CA PRO A 293 21.79 21.72 -20.89
C PRO A 293 21.72 20.58 -21.92
N LYS A 294 22.79 19.78 -21.99
CA LYS A 294 22.84 18.55 -22.78
C LYS A 294 21.80 17.55 -22.27
N ILE A 295 20.72 17.37 -23.04
CA ILE A 295 19.78 16.27 -22.87
C ILE A 295 20.54 14.96 -23.18
N PRO A 296 20.60 13.96 -22.28
CA PRO A 296 21.27 12.70 -22.58
C PRO A 296 20.47 11.93 -23.63
N LYS A 297 21.04 11.73 -24.82
CA LYS A 297 20.53 10.77 -25.80
C LYS A 297 20.68 9.37 -25.22
N ARG A 298 19.55 8.69 -24.97
CA ARG A 298 19.52 7.30 -24.52
C ARG A 298 19.97 6.40 -25.66
N ASN A 299 21.15 5.81 -25.51
CA ASN A 299 21.72 4.85 -26.46
C ASN A 299 20.81 3.62 -26.56
N ARG A 300 20.28 3.37 -27.76
CA ARG A 300 19.81 2.03 -28.16
C ARG A 300 21.06 1.23 -28.50
N ASN A 301 21.13 0.00 -27.99
CA ASN A 301 22.22 -0.98 -28.08
C ASN A 301 23.18 -0.96 -26.89
N GLN A 302 22.90 -1.83 -25.92
CA GLN A 302 23.95 -2.65 -25.30
C GLN A 302 23.38 -4.05 -25.08
N ASP A 303 24.16 -5.01 -25.55
CA ASP A 303 23.87 -6.43 -25.73
C ASP A 303 23.52 -7.17 -24.44
N PHE A 304 22.55 -8.08 -24.53
CA PHE A 304 22.57 -9.30 -23.74
C PHE A 304 23.03 -10.43 -24.65
N GLY A 305 24.33 -10.73 -24.56
CA GLY A 305 24.91 -11.97 -25.07
C GLY A 305 24.39 -13.15 -24.25
N LEU A 306 23.66 -14.04 -24.91
CA LEU A 306 23.37 -15.40 -24.46
C LEU A 306 24.54 -16.29 -24.90
N GLU A 307 25.31 -16.81 -23.94
CA GLU A 307 26.06 -18.04 -24.14
C GLU A 307 25.47 -19.16 -23.28
N ARG A 308 25.58 -20.36 -23.84
CA ARG A 308 24.85 -21.59 -23.53
C ARG A 308 25.34 -22.31 -22.28
#